data_AF-A0A645JL03-F1
#
_entry.id   AF-A0A645JL03-F1
#
_cell.length_a   1.000
_cell.length_b   1.000
_cell.length_c   1.000
_cell.angle_alpha   90.00
_cell.angle_beta   90.00
_cell.angle_gamma   90.00
#
_symmetry.space_group_name_H-M   'P 1'
#
loop_
_entity.id
_entity.type
_entity.pdbx_description
1 polymer ?
#
loop_
_entity_poly.entity_id
_entity_poly.type
_entity_poly.pdbx_seq_one_letter_code
_entity_poly.pdbx_strand_id
1 'polypeptide(L)'
;MLPKIDKGDLLVIHDTGAHGFSMGYNYNGKLRSAEVLLKEDGLAKLIRRAETPADYFATFDFTSLFQSADNYNTSKEFALD
;
A
#
# COMPACT_ATOMS: atom_id res chain seq x y z
N MET A 1 -0.84 -9.03 26.06
CA MET A 1 -1.85 -7.95 25.95
C MET A 1 -1.17 -6.73 25.38
N LEU A 2 -1.84 -6.03 24.47
CA LEU A 2 -1.39 -4.71 24.01
C LEU A 2 -1.91 -3.62 24.96
N PRO A 3 -1.21 -2.49 25.09
CA PRO A 3 -1.75 -1.31 25.77
C PRO A 3 -3.03 -0.83 25.05
N LYS A 4 -3.78 0.10 25.65
CA LYS A 4 -4.88 0.77 24.96
C LYS A 4 -4.36 1.42 23.67
N ILE A 5 -5.10 1.23 22.58
CA ILE A 5 -4.76 1.75 21.24
C ILE A 5 -5.82 2.79 20.87
N ASP A 6 -5.39 3.90 20.30
CA ASP A 6 -6.24 4.96 19.75
C ASP A 6 -6.06 5.07 18.22
N LYS A 7 -6.98 5.76 17.55
CA LYS A 7 -6.89 5.96 16.10
C LYS A 7 -5.63 6.76 15.76
N GLY A 8 -4.85 6.28 14.80
CA GLY A 8 -3.60 6.91 14.37
C GLY A 8 -2.35 6.23 14.94
N ASP A 9 -2.50 5.34 15.92
CA ASP A 9 -1.38 4.56 16.44
C ASP A 9 -0.80 3.60 15.40
N LEU A 10 0.52 3.38 15.49
CA LEU A 10 1.23 2.45 14.63
C LEU A 10 1.32 1.07 15.28
N LEU A 11 0.97 0.04 14.52
CA LEU A 11 1.19 -1.35 14.88
C LEU A 11 2.34 -1.91 14.05
N VAL A 12 3.26 -2.60 14.72
CA VAL A 12 4.42 -3.24 14.09
C VAL A 12 4.29 -4.75 14.26
N ILE A 13 4.29 -5.46 13.14
CA ILE A 13 4.31 -6.92 13.10
C ILE A 13 5.74 -7.33 12.76
N HIS A 14 6.38 -8.07 13.65
CA HIS A 14 7.74 -8.57 13.45
C HIS A 14 7.76 -9.86 12.61
N ASP A 15 8.95 -10.25 12.16
CA ASP A 15 9.20 -11.51 11.44
C ASP A 15 8.41 -11.69 10.12
N THR A 16 8.10 -10.59 9.44
CA THR A 16 7.32 -10.57 8.18
C THR A 16 8.17 -10.61 6.91
N GLY A 17 9.45 -10.98 7.01
CA GLY A 17 10.41 -10.88 5.89
C GLY A 17 10.23 -11.93 4.80
N ALA A 18 9.66 -13.11 5.12
CA ALA A 18 9.42 -14.18 4.18
C ALA A 18 7.93 -14.36 3.90
N HIS A 19 7.57 -14.53 2.63
CA HIS A 19 6.21 -14.81 2.16
C HIS A 19 5.11 -13.79 2.53
N GLY A 20 5.41 -12.72 3.26
CA GLY A 20 4.42 -11.69 3.63
C GLY A 20 3.90 -10.94 2.41
N PHE A 21 4.74 -10.09 1.82
CA PHE A 21 4.34 -9.29 0.65
C PHE A 21 3.97 -10.16 -0.56
N SER A 22 4.77 -11.20 -0.85
CA SER A 22 4.63 -12.01 -2.06
C SER A 22 3.37 -12.88 -2.11
N MET A 23 2.81 -13.27 -0.96
CA MET A 23 1.54 -14.00 -0.90
C MET A 23 0.33 -13.08 -0.69
N GLY A 24 0.53 -11.77 -0.60
CA GLY A 24 -0.56 -10.80 -0.48
C GLY A 24 -1.35 -10.64 -1.79
N TYR A 25 -2.66 -10.42 -1.68
CA TYR A 25 -3.58 -10.20 -2.80
C TYR A 25 -4.55 -9.06 -2.49
N ASN A 26 -5.09 -8.43 -3.53
CA ASN A 26 -5.96 -7.25 -3.45
C ASN A 26 -7.41 -7.57 -3.06
N TYR A 27 -7.62 -8.44 -2.08
CA TYR A 27 -8.97 -8.74 -1.58
C TYR A 27 -9.64 -7.47 -1.04
N ASN A 28 -10.93 -7.30 -1.31
CA ASN A 28 -11.69 -6.07 -1.03
C ASN A 28 -11.11 -4.79 -1.67
N GLY A 29 -10.37 -4.92 -2.78
CA GLY A 29 -9.76 -3.77 -3.46
C GLY A 29 -8.64 -3.08 -2.66
N LYS A 30 -8.07 -3.77 -1.66
CA LYS A 30 -6.94 -3.24 -0.89
C LYS A 30 -5.68 -3.27 -1.76
N LEU A 31 -5.11 -2.09 -2.03
CA LEU A 31 -3.86 -1.96 -2.79
C LEU A 31 -2.67 -2.49 -1.99
N ARG A 32 -1.69 -3.12 -2.64
CA ARG A 32 -0.49 -3.60 -1.96
C ARG A 32 0.35 -2.43 -1.43
N SER A 33 0.94 -2.63 -0.25
CA SER A 33 1.76 -1.64 0.43
C SER A 33 3.08 -1.36 -0.27
N ALA A 34 3.75 -0.27 0.12
CA ALA A 34 5.16 -0.08 -0.22
C ALA A 34 6.07 -1.07 0.53
N GLU A 35 7.27 -1.31 0.01
CA GLU A 35 8.37 -1.98 0.71
C GLU A 35 9.57 -1.03 0.78
N VAL A 36 10.14 -0.88 1.98
CA VAL A 36 11.28 -0.01 2.26
C VAL A 36 12.41 -0.85 2.81
N LEU A 37 13.61 -0.65 2.29
CA LEU A 37 14.84 -1.26 2.76
C LEU A 37 15.61 -0.27 3.63
N LEU A 38 15.87 -0.62 4.88
CA LEU A 38 16.84 0.08 5.72
C LEU A 38 18.24 -0.42 5.37
N LYS A 39 19.12 0.47 4.90
CA LYS A 39 20.52 0.15 4.56
C LYS A 39 21.42 0.19 5.81
N GLU A 40 22.63 -0.37 5.67
CA GLU A 40 23.66 -0.37 6.73
C GLU A 40 24.10 1.04 7.17
N ASP A 41 24.02 2.03 6.28
CA ASP A 41 24.30 3.44 6.57
C ASP A 41 23.14 4.15 7.31
N GLY A 42 22.09 3.41 7.68
CA GLY A 42 20.90 3.92 8.35
C GLY A 42 19.90 4.63 7.44
N LEU A 43 20.18 4.74 6.14
CA LEU A 43 19.27 5.40 5.19
C LEU A 43 18.21 4.41 4.69
N ALA A 44 16.95 4.86 4.72
CA ALA A 44 15.83 4.14 4.13
C ALA A 44 15.80 4.32 2.60
N LYS A 45 15.57 3.24 1.87
CA LYS A 45 15.37 3.24 0.41
C LYS A 45 14.03 2.59 0.08
N LEU A 46 13.18 3.32 -0.66
CA LEU A 46 11.98 2.71 -1.25
C LEU A 46 12.41 1.70 -2.32
N ILE A 47 12.13 0.42 -2.09
CA ILE A 47 12.46 -0.66 -3.05
C ILE A 47 11.23 -1.12 -3.83
N ARG A 48 10.03 -0.86 -3.31
CA ARG A 48 8.75 -1.02 -4.01
C ARG A 48 7.81 0.08 -3.58
N ARG A 49 7.26 0.84 -4.52
CA ARG A 49 6.19 1.81 -4.24
C ARG A 49 4.88 1.11 -3.90
N ALA A 50 4.01 1.77 -3.15
CA ALA A 50 2.64 1.30 -2.96
C ALA A 50 1.93 1.20 -4.32
N GLU A 51 1.03 0.23 -4.45
CA GLU A 51 0.13 0.16 -5.60
C GLU A 51 -0.84 1.35 -5.59
N THR A 52 -1.19 1.77 -6.79
CA THR A 52 -2.22 2.77 -7.09
C THR A 52 -3.44 2.06 -7.68
N PRO A 53 -4.61 2.72 -7.74
CA PRO A 53 -5.75 2.18 -8.47
C PRO A 53 -5.44 1.85 -9.93
N ALA A 54 -4.56 2.61 -10.60
CA ALA A 54 -4.16 2.30 -11.97
C ALA A 54 -3.39 0.97 -12.09
N ASP A 55 -2.53 0.65 -11.12
CA ASP A 55 -1.87 -0.66 -11.08
C ASP A 55 -2.89 -1.80 -10.94
N TYR A 56 -3.90 -1.59 -10.08
CA TYR A 56 -4.93 -2.59 -9.81
C TYR A 56 -5.82 -2.88 -11.03
N PHE A 57 -6.09 -1.86 -11.85
CA PHE A 57 -6.87 -2.00 -13.08
C PHE A 57 -6.01 -2.16 -14.34
N ALA A 58 -4.69 -2.25 -14.23
CA ALA A 58 -3.78 -2.24 -15.38
C ALA A 58 -4.05 -3.37 -16.40
N THR A 59 -4.65 -4.48 -15.97
CA THR A 59 -4.99 -5.63 -16.82
C THR A 59 -6.38 -5.53 -17.45
N PHE A 60 -7.16 -4.48 -17.17
CA PHE A 60 -8.48 -4.25 -17.77
C PHE A 60 -8.32 -3.50 -19.10
N ASP A 61 -7.43 -4.00 -19.96
CA ASP A 61 -7.03 -3.39 -21.24
C ASP A 61 -8.07 -3.53 -22.36
N PHE A 62 -9.14 -4.28 -22.10
CA PHE A 62 -10.30 -4.41 -23.00
C PHE A 62 -11.24 -3.19 -22.98
N THR A 63 -11.02 -2.22 -22.09
CA THR A 63 -11.89 -1.06 -21.92
C THR A 63 -11.12 0.21 -21.55
N SER A 64 -11.66 1.38 -21.91
CA SER A 64 -11.09 2.68 -21.55
C SER A 64 -11.56 3.21 -20.19
N LEU A 65 -12.49 2.52 -19.53
CA LEU A 65 -13.12 3.00 -18.28
C LEU A 65 -12.13 3.32 -17.15
N PHE A 66 -10.97 2.67 -17.12
CA PHE A 66 -9.99 2.78 -16.04
C PHE A 66 -8.74 3.58 -16.42
N GLN A 67 -8.70 4.19 -17.60
CA GLN A 67 -7.54 4.97 -18.07
C GLN A 67 -7.24 6.19 -17.19
N SER A 68 -8.22 6.69 -16.44
CA SER A 68 -8.07 7.80 -15.49
C SER A 68 -7.95 7.35 -14.04
N ALA A 69 -7.73 6.07 -13.75
CA ALA A 69 -7.72 5.53 -12.39
C ALA A 69 -6.64 6.16 -11.49
N ASP A 70 -5.59 6.75 -12.07
CA ASP A 70 -4.58 7.53 -11.34
C ASP A 70 -5.17 8.73 -10.57
N ASN A 71 -6.26 9.32 -11.06
CA ASN A 71 -6.85 10.54 -10.51
C ASN A 71 -7.68 10.32 -9.24
N TYR A 72 -7.80 9.09 -8.74
CA TYR A 72 -8.63 8.79 -7.56
C TYR A 72 -7.93 9.14 -6.23
N ASN A 73 -6.59 9.11 -6.19
CA ASN A 73 -5.84 9.48 -4.99
C ASN A 73 -5.76 11.00 -4.75
N THR A 74 -6.07 11.83 -5.74
CA THR A 74 -6.10 13.30 -5.59
C THR A 74 -7.37 13.83 -4.92
N SER A 75 -8.44 13.02 -4.83
CA SER A 75 -9.72 13.45 -4.23
C SER A 75 -9.96 12.98 -2.79
N LYS A 76 -9.04 12.23 -2.17
CA LYS A 76 -9.19 11.68 -0.81
C LYS A 76 -8.26 12.27 0.26
N GLU A 77 -7.54 13.35 -0.03
CA GLU A 77 -6.95 14.19 1.02
C GLU A 77 -8.02 14.95 1.85
N PHE A 78 -9.31 14.85 1.51
CA PHE A 78 -10.43 15.56 2.18
C PHE A 78 -11.42 14.65 2.95
N ALA A 79 -11.03 13.46 3.40
CA ALA A 79 -11.92 12.60 4.20
C ALA A 79 -11.25 11.95 5.41
N LEU A 80 -10.38 12.70 6.09
CA LEU A 80 -9.97 12.43 7.47
C LEU A 80 -10.25 13.68 8.32
N ASP A 81 -11.54 13.98 8.46
CA ASP A 81 -12.12 14.58 9.68
C ASP A 81 -12.86 13.46 10.44
#